data_AF-A0A0J8TWZ6-F1
#
_entry.id   AF-A0A0J8TWZ6-F1
#
_cell.length_a   1.000
_cell.length_b   1.000
_cell.length_c   1.000
_cell.angle_alpha   90.00
_cell.angle_beta   90.00
_cell.angle_gamma   90.00
#
_symmetry.space_group_name_H-M   'P 1'
#
loop_
_entity.id
_entity.type
_entity.pdbx_description
1 polymer ?
#
loop_
_entity_poly.entity_id
_entity_poly.type
_entity_poly.pdbx_seq_one_letter_code
_entity_poly.pdbx_strand_id
1 'polypeptide(L)'
;MKFRFEGSSKTFDAVGFGPTWNGWVQPTVTENTLREVIVHWDALDDEMFHTILVTPDGTATIAERYRDPDAEYDPDANYDITVKPDDSGHYTLTLGLTLVEVP
;
A
#
# COMPACT_ATOMS: atom_id res chain seq x y z
N MET A 1 -2.75 16.63 -4.68
CA MET A 1 -3.42 15.63 -5.54
C MET A 1 -4.08 14.61 -4.63
N LYS A 2 -5.11 13.88 -5.09
CA LYS A 2 -5.80 12.89 -4.26
C LYS A 2 -6.03 11.60 -5.00
N PHE A 3 -6.10 10.50 -4.26
CA PHE A 3 -6.42 9.18 -4.81
C PHE A 3 -7.27 8.37 -3.83
N ARG A 4 -7.78 7.24 -4.31
CA ARG A 4 -8.51 6.25 -3.51
C ARG A 4 -8.36 4.86 -4.11
N PHE A 5 -8.66 3.83 -3.33
CA PHE A 5 -8.89 2.49 -3.84
C PHE A 5 -10.13 2.51 -4.75
N GLU A 6 -10.09 1.76 -5.85
CA GLU A 6 -11.29 1.55 -6.66
C GLU A 6 -12.42 0.97 -5.77
N GLY A 7 -13.63 1.51 -5.90
CA GLY A 7 -14.77 1.11 -5.08
C GLY A 7 -14.81 1.69 -3.66
N SER A 8 -13.71 2.25 -3.13
CA SER A 8 -13.68 2.90 -1.82
C SER A 8 -14.15 4.36 -1.88
N SER A 9 -14.74 4.88 -0.79
CA SER A 9 -15.06 6.31 -0.62
C SER A 9 -13.97 7.10 0.11
N LYS A 10 -13.03 6.43 0.77
CA LYS A 10 -11.94 7.09 1.49
C LYS A 10 -10.92 7.63 0.50
N THR A 11 -10.52 8.89 0.68
CA THR A 11 -9.49 9.56 -0.15
C THR A 11 -8.24 9.80 0.66
N PHE A 12 -7.10 9.82 -0.04
CA PHE A 12 -5.77 10.04 0.53
C PHE A 12 -5.06 11.13 -0.26
N ASP A 13 -4.18 11.87 0.41
CA ASP A 13 -3.37 12.90 -0.24
C ASP A 13 -2.14 12.29 -0.92
N ALA A 14 -1.88 12.71 -2.15
CA ALA A 14 -0.66 12.39 -2.88
C ALA A 14 0.17 13.65 -3.15
N VAL A 15 1.50 13.48 -3.08
CA VAL A 15 2.47 14.51 -3.48
C VAL A 15 2.77 14.44 -4.99
N GLY A 16 2.43 13.32 -5.64
CA GLY A 16 2.59 13.11 -7.07
C GLY A 16 2.01 11.77 -7.53
N PHE A 17 2.14 11.48 -8.82
CA PHE A 17 1.84 10.18 -9.39
C PHE A 17 3.01 9.71 -10.26
N GLY A 18 3.40 8.46 -10.09
CA GLY A 18 4.33 7.77 -10.97
C GLY A 18 3.65 7.18 -12.20
N PRO A 19 4.40 6.38 -12.99
CA PRO A 19 3.83 5.60 -14.08
C PRO A 19 2.68 4.71 -13.60
N THR A 20 1.70 4.47 -14.47
CA THR A 20 0.59 3.58 -14.15
C THR A 20 1.05 2.12 -14.12
N TRP A 21 0.38 1.31 -13.29
CA TRP A 21 0.54 -0.14 -13.27
C TRP A 21 -0.80 -0.79 -13.59
N ASN A 22 -0.84 -1.59 -14.66
CA ASN A 22 -2.07 -2.20 -15.17
C ASN A 22 -3.23 -1.19 -15.37
N GLY A 23 -2.91 0.05 -15.75
CA GLY A 23 -3.89 1.12 -15.96
C GLY A 23 -4.28 1.90 -14.70
N TRP A 24 -3.89 1.44 -13.51
CA TRP A 24 -4.12 2.12 -12.23
C TRP A 24 -3.00 3.10 -11.90
N VAL A 25 -3.32 4.16 -11.16
CA VAL A 25 -2.32 5.15 -10.77
C VAL A 25 -1.39 4.59 -9.68
N GLN A 26 -0.14 5.05 -9.67
CA GLN A 26 0.81 4.77 -8.59
C GLN A 26 1.15 6.08 -7.85
N PRO A 27 0.38 6.45 -6.82
CA PRO A 27 0.62 7.68 -6.08
C PRO A 27 1.99 7.67 -5.40
N THR A 28 2.64 8.83 -5.38
CA THR A 28 3.77 9.11 -4.49
C THR A 28 3.23 9.85 -3.28
N VAL A 29 3.56 9.37 -2.08
CA VAL A 29 2.94 9.78 -0.82
C VAL A 29 3.95 10.00 0.30
N THR A 30 3.55 10.71 1.36
CA THR A 30 4.35 10.82 2.59
C THR A 30 4.32 9.52 3.40
N GLU A 31 5.25 9.34 4.35
CA GLU A 31 5.20 8.18 5.27
C GLU A 31 3.87 8.09 6.03
N ASN A 32 3.35 9.23 6.51
CA ASN A 32 2.07 9.25 7.23
C ASN A 32 0.93 8.74 6.35
N THR A 33 0.83 9.24 5.13
CA THR A 33 -0.17 8.76 4.16
C THR A 33 0.04 7.28 3.84
N LEU A 34 1.29 6.83 3.65
CA LEU A 34 1.59 5.40 3.42
C LEU A 34 1.02 4.54 4.56
N ARG A 35 1.25 4.92 5.83
CA ARG A 35 0.69 4.21 6.98
C ARG A 35 -0.84 4.20 6.97
N GLU A 36 -1.48 5.32 6.65
CA GLU A 36 -2.94 5.40 6.53
C GLU A 36 -3.50 4.52 5.41
N VAL A 37 -2.78 4.40 4.29
CA VAL A 37 -3.13 3.52 3.18
C VAL A 37 -3.07 2.07 3.63
N ILE A 38 -1.99 1.64 4.30
CA ILE A 38 -1.85 0.26 4.77
C ILE A 38 -2.92 -0.10 5.82
N VAL A 39 -3.21 0.80 6.76
CA VAL A 39 -4.32 0.58 7.73
C VAL A 39 -5.67 0.46 7.03
N HIS A 40 -5.90 1.24 5.98
CA HIS A 40 -7.16 1.17 5.23
C HIS A 40 -7.24 -0.09 4.37
N TRP A 41 -6.13 -0.51 3.77
CA TRP A 41 -6.04 -1.75 3.01
C TRP A 41 -6.34 -2.94 3.91
N ASP A 42 -5.69 -3.02 5.08
CA ASP A 42 -5.99 -4.05 6.08
C ASP A 42 -7.49 -4.11 6.41
N ALA A 43 -8.13 -2.95 6.61
CA ALA A 43 -9.56 -2.91 6.94
C ALA A 43 -10.50 -3.32 5.79
N LEU A 44 -10.04 -3.29 4.53
CA LEU A 44 -10.82 -3.70 3.36
C LEU A 44 -10.62 -5.16 2.98
N ASP A 45 -9.45 -5.72 3.28
CA ASP A 45 -9.06 -7.06 2.87
C ASP A 45 -9.50 -8.10 3.92
N ASP A 46 -10.41 -8.98 3.52
CA ASP A 46 -10.97 -10.04 4.35
C ASP A 46 -10.15 -11.34 4.32
N GLU A 47 -9.16 -11.44 3.43
CA GLU A 47 -8.29 -12.61 3.29
C GLU A 47 -6.95 -12.41 4.00
N MET A 48 -6.38 -11.21 3.97
CA MET A 48 -5.02 -10.94 4.46
C MET A 48 -4.93 -9.79 5.48
N PHE A 49 -4.09 -10.00 6.49
CA PHE A 49 -3.56 -8.95 7.36
C PHE A 49 -2.46 -8.17 6.65
N HIS A 50 -2.48 -6.84 6.80
CA HIS A 50 -1.46 -5.94 6.25
C HIS A 50 -0.82 -5.13 7.37
N THR A 51 0.50 -5.23 7.50
CA THR A 51 1.26 -4.48 8.51
C THR A 51 2.42 -3.75 7.86
N ILE A 52 2.87 -2.66 8.49
CA ILE A 52 3.99 -1.85 8.00
C ILE A 52 5.04 -1.64 9.09
N LEU A 53 6.29 -1.94 8.77
CA LEU A 53 7.47 -1.58 9.55
C LEU A 53 8.29 -0.58 8.74
N VAL A 54 8.68 0.54 9.37
CA VAL A 54 9.59 1.52 8.76
C VAL A 54 10.87 1.53 9.58
N THR A 55 12.00 1.26 8.92
CA THR A 55 13.32 1.23 9.55
C THR A 55 13.91 2.64 9.67
N PRO A 56 14.98 2.85 10.48
CA PRO A 56 15.57 4.19 10.65
C PRO A 56 16.11 4.84 9.37
N ASP A 57 16.38 4.07 8.31
CA ASP A 57 16.78 4.60 7.00
C ASP A 57 15.59 5.01 6.11
N GLY A 58 14.37 4.90 6.63
CA GLY A 58 13.13 5.19 5.92
C GLY A 58 12.62 4.03 5.06
N THR A 59 13.33 2.93 4.92
CA THR A 59 12.81 1.77 4.16
C THR A 59 11.58 1.21 4.87
N ALA A 60 10.47 1.12 4.14
CA ALA A 60 9.22 0.56 4.61
C ALA A 60 9.02 -0.87 4.07
N THR A 61 8.74 -1.80 4.97
CA THR A 61 8.37 -3.18 4.66
C THR A 61 6.91 -3.38 5.01
N ILE A 62 6.12 -3.74 4.01
CA ILE A 62 4.72 -4.13 4.14
C ILE A 62 4.68 -5.65 4.14
N ALA A 63 4.10 -6.22 5.19
CA ALA A 63 3.94 -7.66 5.34
C ALA A 63 2.46 -8.03 5.16
N GLU A 64 2.20 -8.95 4.25
CA GLU A 64 0.88 -9.52 3.95
C GLU A 64 0.83 -10.96 4.46
N ARG A 65 -0.16 -11.28 5.29
CA ARG A 65 -0.31 -12.58 5.96
C ARG A 65 -1.75 -13.05 5.88
N TYR A 66 -2.02 -14.31 5.53
CA TYR A 66 -3.39 -14.81 5.55
C TYR A 66 -4.04 -14.69 6.94
N ARG A 67 -5.31 -14.30 6.96
CA ARG A 67 -6.11 -14.19 8.18
C ARG A 67 -6.56 -15.54 8.69
N ASP A 68 -6.90 -16.45 7.77
CA ASP A 68 -7.26 -17.82 8.08
C ASP A 68 -6.01 -18.72 7.97
N PRO A 69 -5.49 -19.24 9.10
CA PRO A 69 -4.33 -20.15 9.08
C PRO A 69 -4.65 -21.51 8.45
N ASP A 70 -5.94 -21.83 8.28
CA ASP A 70 -6.44 -23.07 7.67
C ASP A 70 -6.88 -22.86 6.20
N ALA A 71 -6.70 -21.66 5.65
CA ALA A 71 -6.94 -21.41 4.23
C ALA A 71 -6.15 -22.44 3.40
N GLU A 72 -6.77 -22.97 2.35
CA GLU A 72 -6.23 -24.04 1.47
C GLU A 72 -4.93 -23.64 0.72
N TYR A 73 -4.42 -22.43 1.00
CA TYR A 73 -3.21 -21.83 0.47
C TYR A 73 -2.04 -22.05 1.42
N ASP A 74 -0.82 -22.11 0.86
CA ASP A 74 0.41 -22.36 1.61
C ASP A 74 0.50 -21.42 2.85
N PRO A 75 0.37 -21.94 4.08
CA PRO A 75 0.35 -21.13 5.30
C PRO A 75 1.71 -20.45 5.56
N ASP A 76 2.76 -20.86 4.84
CA ASP A 76 4.08 -20.23 4.86
C ASP A 76 4.23 -19.14 3.78
N ALA A 77 3.22 -18.91 2.93
CA ALA A 77 3.22 -17.86 1.91
C ALA A 77 3.10 -16.48 2.58
N ASN A 78 4.27 -15.92 2.84
CA ASN A 78 4.46 -14.61 3.42
C ASN A 78 4.96 -13.67 2.31
N TYR A 79 4.13 -12.70 1.93
CA TYR A 79 4.53 -11.70 0.95
C TYR A 79 5.00 -10.45 1.67
N ASP A 80 6.29 -10.15 1.52
CA ASP A 80 6.90 -8.94 2.05
C ASP A 80 7.29 -8.04 0.90
N ILE A 81 6.66 -6.86 0.83
CA ILE A 81 6.97 -5.84 -0.16
C ILE A 81 7.79 -4.75 0.52
N THR A 82 8.95 -4.45 -0.04
CA THR A 82 9.81 -3.38 0.45
C THR A 82 9.77 -2.18 -0.50
N VAL A 83 9.45 -1.01 0.02
CA VAL A 83 9.49 0.26 -0.70
C VAL A 83 10.47 1.22 -0.02
N LYS A 84 11.31 1.86 -0.83
CA LYS A 84 12.26 2.88 -0.38
C LYS A 84 11.71 4.27 -0.67
N PRO A 85 11.94 5.24 0.22
CA PRO A 85 11.61 6.61 -0.08
C PRO A 85 12.55 7.18 -1.16
N ASP A 86 12.09 8.21 -1.86
CA ASP A 86 12.92 9.06 -2.70
C ASP A 86 13.80 10.01 -1.85
N ASP A 87 14.62 10.83 -2.51
CA ASP A 87 15.51 11.80 -1.84
C ASP A 87 14.74 12.86 -1.00
N SER A 88 13.43 12.99 -1.20
CA SER A 88 12.54 13.89 -0.45
C SER A 88 11.79 13.18 0.68
N GLY A 89 11.99 11.87 0.87
CA GLY A 89 11.30 11.09 1.90
C GLY A 89 9.91 10.59 1.49
N HIS A 90 9.57 10.59 0.19
CA HIS A 90 8.27 10.15 -0.29
C HIS A 90 8.31 8.74 -0.91
N TYR A 91 7.19 8.03 -0.84
CA TYR A 91 7.07 6.63 -1.25
C TYR A 91 6.13 6.51 -2.44
N THR A 92 6.59 5.92 -3.53
CA THR A 92 5.70 5.51 -4.63
C THR A 92 5.04 4.17 -4.29
N LEU A 93 3.72 4.10 -4.38
CA LEU A 93 2.93 2.92 -4.02
C LEU A 93 3.00 1.85 -5.12
N THR A 94 4.13 1.16 -5.23
CA THR A 94 4.32 0.01 -6.14
C THR A 94 3.88 -1.29 -5.48
N LEU A 95 2.65 -1.32 -4.96
CA LEU A 95 2.11 -2.41 -4.12
C LEU A 95 1.10 -3.31 -4.86
N GLY A 96 0.93 -3.15 -6.18
CA GLY A 96 -0.05 -3.93 -6.94
C GLY A 96 -1.52 -3.56 -6.67
N LEU A 97 -1.77 -2.36 -6.14
CA LEU A 97 -3.12 -1.90 -5.75
C LEU A 97 -3.89 -1.28 -6.92
N THR A 98 -5.22 -1.45 -6.91
CA THR A 98 -6.14 -0.80 -7.85
C THR A 98 -6.52 0.59 -7.36
N LEU A 99 -5.68 1.58 -7.65
CA LEU A 99 -5.86 2.96 -7.20
C LEU A 99 -6.30 3.88 -8.35
N VAL A 100 -7.21 4.80 -8.05
CA VAL A 100 -7.69 5.83 -8.98
C VAL A 100 -7.40 7.23 -8.46
N GLU A 101 -7.06 8.14 -9.36
CA GLU A 101 -6.98 9.58 -9.06
C GLU A 101 -8.39 10.15 -8.80
N VAL A 102 -8.47 11.09 -7.87
CA VAL A 102 -9.69 11.81 -7.53
C VAL A 102 -9.52 13.29 -7.93
N PRO A 103 -10.47 13.87 -8.69
CA PRO A 103 -10.46 15.29 -9.05
C PRO A 103 -10.43 16.24 -7.85
#